data_AF-A0A3D6C1Q7-F1
#
_entry.id   AF-A0A3D6C1Q7-F1
#
_cell.length_a   1.000
_cell.length_b   1.000
_cell.length_c   1.000
_cell.angle_alpha   90.00
_cell.angle_beta   90.00
_cell.angle_gamma   90.00
#
_symmetry.space_group_name_H-M   'P 1'
#
loop_
_entity.id
_entity.type
_entity.pdbx_description
1 polymer ?
#
loop_
_entity_poly.entity_id
_entity_poly.type
_entity_poly.pdbx_seq_one_letter_code
_entity_poly.pdbx_strand_id
1 'polypeptide(L)'
;MAFLSMETDPEYIALQTEMVRLQRWIIENKKRLLIIFEGRDTAGKGGAIMRFVRYINPRYYRVVALTKPSSVELGQWYFQRYIKELPNPGEIVLFDRSWYNRAVVEPVMGFCDESQHQLFLKQVVMLEDMLTEDDLTLIKFWFSIDASEQKKRLDERRINPLKQWKLSTVDAKAQEKWQEFTTHKDRMFSRTGTPQNPWVIIKGNNKHEARLEAMRYVLNKLPYDRKGETGMRLTPDGKIVTIMGQG
;
A
#
# COMPACT_ATOMS: atom_id res chain seq x y z
N MET A 1 16.42 30.54 12.52
CA MET A 1 15.00 30.13 12.51
C MET A 1 14.93 28.61 12.52
N ALA A 2 14.72 27.99 13.67
CA ALA A 2 14.42 26.56 13.70
C ALA A 2 13.07 26.37 13.00
N PHE A 3 13.07 25.79 11.80
CA PHE A 3 11.85 25.24 11.23
C PHE A 3 11.26 24.33 12.31
N LEU A 4 10.05 24.64 12.77
CA LEU A 4 9.31 23.83 13.74
C LEU A 4 8.85 22.56 13.01
N SER A 5 9.83 21.75 12.61
CA SER A 5 9.62 20.50 11.92
C SER A 5 8.96 19.58 12.92
N MET A 6 7.72 19.19 12.63
CA MET A 6 7.04 18.12 13.39
C MET A 6 7.73 16.75 13.18
N GLU A 7 8.75 16.67 12.34
CA GLU A 7 9.62 15.51 12.14
C GLU A 7 11.00 15.80 12.74
N THR A 8 11.43 15.00 13.70
CA THR A 8 12.76 15.15 14.33
C THR A 8 13.75 14.08 13.88
N ASP A 9 13.27 13.09 13.15
CA ASP A 9 14.06 11.98 12.67
C ASP A 9 14.78 12.36 11.36
N PRO A 10 16.12 12.36 11.34
CA PRO A 10 16.88 12.78 10.18
C PRO A 10 16.65 11.90 8.94
N GLU A 11 16.38 10.60 9.12
CA GLU A 11 16.10 9.70 8.01
C GLU A 11 14.76 10.04 7.36
N TYR A 12 13.72 10.32 8.16
CA TYR A 12 12.44 10.77 7.61
C TYR A 12 12.56 12.12 6.90
N ILE A 13 13.27 13.08 7.49
CA ILE A 13 13.48 14.40 6.86
C ILE A 13 14.15 14.24 5.49
N ALA A 14 15.19 13.42 5.40
CA ALA A 14 15.89 13.16 4.15
C ALA A 14 14.97 12.48 3.13
N LEU A 15 14.32 11.37 3.48
CA LEU A 15 13.44 10.65 2.55
C LEU A 15 12.21 11.49 2.14
N GLN A 16 11.69 12.34 3.02
CA GLN A 16 10.58 13.23 2.69
C GLN A 16 11.02 14.39 1.79
N THR A 17 12.27 14.86 1.93
CA THR A 17 12.87 15.81 0.97
C THR A 17 12.97 15.17 -0.41
N GLU A 18 13.39 13.91 -0.48
CA GLU A 18 13.40 13.13 -1.73
C GLU A 18 11.97 12.93 -2.29
N MET A 19 10.97 12.70 -1.45
CA MET A 19 9.56 12.63 -1.88
C MET A 19 9.06 13.95 -2.51
N VAL A 20 9.49 15.11 -2.00
CA VAL A 20 9.18 16.42 -2.61
C VAL A 20 9.78 16.52 -4.01
N ARG A 21 11.02 16.07 -4.19
CA ARG A 21 11.69 16.03 -5.51
C ARG A 21 10.98 15.08 -6.46
N LEU A 22 10.64 13.88 -5.98
CA LEU A 22 9.88 12.91 -6.75
C LEU A 22 8.54 13.48 -7.22
N GLN A 23 7.77 14.11 -6.32
CA GLN A 23 6.47 14.68 -6.71
C GLN A 23 6.63 15.78 -7.75
N ARG A 24 7.63 16.65 -7.60
CA ARG A 24 7.93 17.69 -8.58
C ARG A 24 8.20 17.09 -9.96
N TRP A 25 9.06 16.08 -10.03
CA TRP A 25 9.36 15.37 -11.27
C TRP A 25 8.11 14.71 -11.89
N ILE A 26 7.25 14.09 -11.06
CA ILE A 26 5.97 13.50 -11.51
C ILE A 26 5.08 14.57 -12.17
N ILE A 27 4.96 15.76 -11.55
CA ILE A 27 4.14 16.87 -12.06
C ILE A 27 4.69 17.42 -13.38
N GLU A 28 5.99 17.69 -13.43
CA GLU A 28 6.67 18.28 -14.59
C GLU A 28 6.62 17.33 -15.80
N ASN A 29 6.78 16.02 -15.56
CA ASN A 29 6.80 14.99 -16.61
C ASN A 29 5.43 14.33 -16.84
N LYS A 30 4.37 14.83 -16.19
CA LYS A 30 2.99 14.31 -16.32
C LYS A 30 2.86 12.81 -16.04
N LYS A 31 3.75 12.26 -15.21
CA LYS A 31 3.74 10.85 -14.84
C LYS A 31 2.57 10.52 -13.92
N ARG A 32 2.20 9.25 -13.88
CA ARG A 32 1.08 8.74 -13.08
C ARG A 32 1.60 7.65 -12.15
N LEU A 33 1.51 7.87 -10.84
CA LEU A 33 1.99 6.92 -9.85
C LEU A 33 0.83 6.42 -8.99
N LEU A 34 0.61 5.10 -9.01
CA LEU A 34 -0.32 4.43 -8.11
C LEU A 34 0.45 3.52 -7.15
N ILE A 35 0.24 3.73 -5.85
CA ILE A 35 0.83 2.91 -4.80
C ILE A 35 -0.29 2.25 -4.00
N ILE A 36 -0.35 0.93 -4.06
CA ILE A 36 -1.30 0.11 -3.31
C ILE A 36 -0.65 -0.35 -2.00
N PHE A 37 -1.32 -0.08 -0.88
CA PHE A 37 -0.93 -0.56 0.43
C PHE A 37 -1.89 -1.69 0.84
N GLU A 38 -1.42 -2.92 0.73
CA GLU A 38 -2.07 -4.11 1.28
C GLU A 38 -1.25 -4.70 2.43
N GLY A 39 -1.82 -5.68 3.11
CA GLY A 39 -1.20 -6.32 4.27
C GLY A 39 -2.20 -6.58 5.37
N ARG A 40 -1.75 -7.35 6.35
CA ARG A 40 -2.60 -7.76 7.48
C ARG A 40 -3.18 -6.55 8.22
N ASP A 41 -4.29 -6.81 8.89
CA ASP A 41 -4.84 -5.85 9.82
C ASP A 41 -3.81 -5.49 10.88
N THR A 42 -3.76 -4.21 11.23
CA THR A 42 -2.75 -3.61 12.11
C THR A 42 -1.30 -3.54 11.60
N ALA A 43 -1.01 -4.00 10.37
CA ALA A 43 0.36 -4.06 9.84
C ALA A 43 1.06 -2.70 9.70
N GLY A 44 0.32 -1.60 9.65
CA GLY A 44 0.89 -0.24 9.70
C GLY A 44 0.67 0.61 8.44
N LYS A 45 -0.10 0.12 7.47
CA LYS A 45 -0.43 0.74 6.17
C LYS A 45 -0.70 2.25 6.23
N GLY A 46 -1.81 2.66 6.87
CA GLY A 46 -2.15 4.08 6.98
C GLY A 46 -1.07 4.93 7.67
N GLY A 47 -0.32 4.37 8.63
CA GLY A 47 0.82 5.07 9.23
C GLY A 47 2.00 5.26 8.28
N ALA A 48 2.20 4.36 7.31
CA ALA A 48 3.16 4.52 6.24
C ALA A 48 2.69 5.56 5.22
N ILE A 49 1.44 5.50 4.77
CA ILE A 49 0.85 6.50 3.86
C ILE A 49 1.05 7.91 4.42
N MET A 50 0.78 8.13 5.71
CA MET A 50 0.97 9.44 6.34
C MET A 50 2.43 9.93 6.33
N ARG A 51 3.44 9.04 6.27
CA ARG A 51 4.85 9.44 6.12
C ARG A 51 5.19 9.83 4.69
N PHE A 52 4.62 9.14 3.69
CA PHE A 52 4.78 9.47 2.27
C PHE A 52 4.24 10.87 1.97
N VAL A 53 3.04 11.18 2.47
CA VAL A 53 2.32 12.39 2.06
C VAL A 53 2.62 13.62 2.91
N ARG A 54 3.43 13.48 3.98
CA ARG A 54 3.56 14.47 5.06
C ARG A 54 3.92 15.88 4.58
N TYR A 55 4.83 15.99 3.61
CA TYR A 55 5.40 17.27 3.15
C TYR A 55 5.28 17.51 1.65
N ILE A 56 4.65 16.60 0.90
CA ILE A 56 4.39 16.80 -0.53
C ILE A 56 3.12 17.64 -0.74
N ASN A 57 2.99 18.28 -1.90
CA ASN A 57 1.90 19.21 -2.20
C ASN A 57 0.55 18.46 -2.31
N PRO A 58 -0.46 18.79 -1.48
CA PRO A 58 -1.75 18.08 -1.45
C PRO A 58 -2.61 18.26 -2.70
N ARG A 59 -2.27 19.19 -3.61
CA ARG A 59 -2.98 19.34 -4.88
C ARG A 59 -2.68 18.23 -5.89
N TYR A 60 -1.57 17.50 -5.68
CA TYR A 60 -1.05 16.51 -6.64
C TYR A 60 -0.90 15.13 -6.00
N TYR A 61 -1.56 14.89 -4.87
CA TYR A 61 -1.74 13.54 -4.37
C TYR A 61 -3.15 13.31 -3.86
N ARG A 62 -3.58 12.05 -3.87
CA ARG A 62 -4.82 11.61 -3.21
C ARG A 62 -4.57 10.35 -2.41
N VAL A 63 -5.16 10.28 -1.21
CA VAL A 63 -5.22 9.04 -0.42
C VAL A 63 -6.63 8.50 -0.57
N VAL A 64 -6.73 7.30 -1.13
CA VAL A 64 -8.01 6.64 -1.42
C VAL A 64 -8.19 5.52 -0.40
N ALA A 65 -9.26 5.63 0.40
CA ALA A 65 -9.64 4.66 1.41
C ALA A 65 -11.15 4.39 1.28
N LEU A 66 -11.52 3.61 0.25
CA LEU A 66 -12.93 3.35 -0.05
C LEU A 66 -13.61 2.56 1.09
N THR A 67 -14.85 2.93 1.40
CA THR A 67 -15.70 2.19 2.32
C THR A 67 -16.25 0.92 1.66
N LYS A 68 -17.01 0.13 2.43
CA LYS A 68 -17.75 -1.02 1.88
C LYS A 68 -18.59 -0.57 0.67
N PRO A 69 -18.67 -1.39 -0.40
CA PRO A 69 -19.43 -1.02 -1.58
C PRO A 69 -20.92 -0.83 -1.24
N SER A 70 -21.54 0.16 -1.87
CA SER A 70 -22.98 0.36 -1.88
C SER A 70 -23.69 -0.76 -2.66
N SER A 71 -25.02 -0.86 -2.52
CA SER A 71 -25.83 -1.81 -3.29
C SER A 71 -25.66 -1.63 -4.81
N VAL A 72 -25.52 -0.39 -5.27
CA VAL A 72 -25.27 -0.08 -6.68
C VAL A 72 -23.88 -0.56 -7.10
N GLU A 73 -22.84 -0.29 -6.31
CA GLU A 73 -21.47 -0.74 -6.61
C GLU A 73 -21.33 -2.27 -6.56
N LEU A 74 -22.11 -2.96 -5.73
CA LEU A 74 -22.17 -4.43 -5.71
C LEU A 74 -22.73 -5.02 -7.02
N GLY A 75 -23.61 -4.28 -7.70
CA GLY A 75 -24.15 -4.65 -9.01
C GLY A 75 -23.28 -4.23 -10.20
N GLN A 76 -22.19 -3.50 -9.96
CA GLN A 76 -21.26 -3.05 -11.00
C GLN A 76 -20.15 -4.07 -11.24
N TRP A 77 -19.39 -3.86 -12.32
CA TRP A 77 -18.11 -4.54 -12.45
C TRP A 77 -17.19 -4.13 -11.30
N TYR A 78 -16.56 -5.11 -10.65
CA TYR A 78 -15.85 -4.92 -9.38
C TYR A 78 -14.80 -3.80 -9.41
N PHE A 79 -14.03 -3.71 -10.50
CA PHE A 79 -12.96 -2.72 -10.63
C PHE A 79 -13.47 -1.30 -10.94
N GLN A 80 -14.72 -1.14 -11.36
CA GLN A 80 -15.27 0.13 -11.84
C GLN A 80 -15.12 1.27 -10.81
N ARG A 81 -15.40 0.99 -9.54
CA ARG A 81 -15.27 1.99 -8.47
C ARG A 81 -13.82 2.42 -8.20
N TYR A 82 -12.87 1.52 -8.42
CA TYR A 82 -11.45 1.79 -8.22
C TYR A 82 -10.83 2.50 -9.43
N ILE A 83 -11.28 2.18 -10.64
CA ILE A 83 -10.79 2.82 -11.88
C ILE A 83 -11.09 4.33 -11.88
N LYS A 84 -12.21 4.75 -11.29
CA LYS A 84 -12.54 6.17 -11.09
C LYS A 84 -11.51 6.93 -10.25
N GLU A 85 -10.73 6.20 -9.45
CA GLU A 85 -9.78 6.76 -8.50
C GLU A 85 -8.33 6.71 -9.02
N LEU A 86 -8.09 6.28 -10.26
CA LEU A 86 -6.75 6.24 -10.83
C LEU A 86 -6.10 7.64 -10.92
N PRO A 87 -4.76 7.73 -10.87
CA PRO A 87 -4.03 9.00 -10.98
C PRO A 87 -4.24 9.68 -12.34
N ASN A 88 -4.52 10.98 -12.33
CA ASN A 88 -4.39 11.82 -13.52
C ASN A 88 -2.92 12.13 -13.83
N PRO A 89 -2.58 12.65 -15.03
CA PRO A 89 -1.21 13.05 -15.35
C PRO A 89 -0.65 14.07 -14.34
N GLY A 90 0.46 13.72 -13.69
CA GLY A 90 1.08 14.51 -12.63
C GLY A 90 0.61 14.19 -11.20
N GLU A 91 -0.22 13.15 -11.01
CA GLU A 91 -0.71 12.75 -9.69
C GLU A 91 -0.01 11.52 -9.10
N ILE A 92 0.10 11.54 -7.77
CA ILE A 92 0.41 10.36 -6.95
C ILE A 92 -0.86 9.93 -6.23
N VAL A 93 -1.31 8.70 -6.43
CA VAL A 93 -2.46 8.15 -5.71
C VAL A 93 -2.03 7.00 -4.81
N LEU A 94 -2.42 7.06 -3.54
CA LEU A 94 -2.09 6.05 -2.53
C LEU A 94 -3.37 5.36 -2.06
N PHE A 95 -3.48 4.07 -2.33
CA PHE A 95 -4.62 3.24 -1.98
C PHE A 95 -4.39 2.59 -0.60
N ASP A 96 -5.14 2.99 0.43
CA ASP A 96 -5.21 2.27 1.71
C ASP A 96 -6.22 1.12 1.58
N ARG A 97 -5.70 -0.07 1.25
CA ARG A 97 -6.40 -1.15 0.56
C ARG A 97 -6.84 -0.78 -0.86
N SER A 98 -7.22 -1.79 -1.61
CA SER A 98 -7.47 -1.70 -3.05
C SER A 98 -8.49 -2.74 -3.52
N TRP A 99 -8.51 -3.02 -4.81
CA TRP A 99 -9.21 -4.15 -5.40
C TRP A 99 -8.74 -5.50 -4.84
N TYR A 100 -7.56 -5.58 -4.22
CA TYR A 100 -7.10 -6.80 -3.55
C TYR A 100 -7.90 -7.18 -2.28
N ASN A 101 -8.87 -6.37 -1.86
CA ASN A 101 -9.90 -6.81 -0.91
C ASN A 101 -10.53 -8.15 -1.34
N ARG A 102 -10.84 -8.31 -2.64
CA ARG A 102 -11.42 -9.56 -3.18
C ARG A 102 -10.45 -10.74 -3.26
N ALA A 103 -9.16 -10.50 -3.15
CA ALA A 103 -8.17 -11.57 -3.12
C ALA A 103 -8.06 -12.22 -1.74
N VAL A 104 -8.35 -11.46 -0.68
CA VAL A 104 -8.04 -11.87 0.70
C VAL A 104 -9.21 -11.65 1.65
N VAL A 105 -9.58 -10.40 1.92
CA VAL A 105 -10.55 -10.09 2.99
C VAL A 105 -11.95 -10.58 2.63
N GLU A 106 -12.41 -10.33 1.40
CA GLU A 106 -13.76 -10.71 0.99
C GLU A 106 -14.00 -12.22 1.03
N PRO A 107 -13.16 -13.10 0.44
CA PRO A 107 -13.40 -14.54 0.49
C PRO A 107 -13.31 -15.10 1.92
N VAL A 108 -12.32 -14.68 2.71
CA VAL A 108 -12.16 -15.15 4.10
C VAL A 108 -13.34 -14.76 4.99
N MET A 109 -13.95 -13.60 4.72
CA MET A 109 -15.07 -13.08 5.50
C MET A 109 -16.44 -13.42 4.90
N GLY A 110 -16.49 -14.08 3.74
CA GLY A 110 -17.74 -14.40 3.03
C GLY A 110 -18.43 -13.17 2.42
N PHE A 111 -17.68 -12.12 2.05
CA PHE A 111 -18.22 -10.94 1.37
C PHE A 111 -18.22 -11.06 -0.15
N CYS A 112 -17.62 -12.12 -0.69
CA CYS A 112 -17.77 -12.53 -2.08
C CYS A 112 -17.96 -14.05 -2.14
N ASP A 113 -18.60 -14.53 -3.20
CA ASP A 113 -18.63 -15.97 -3.48
C ASP A 113 -17.34 -16.44 -4.20
N GLU A 114 -17.17 -17.75 -4.32
CA GLU A 114 -15.97 -18.33 -4.94
C GLU A 114 -15.87 -17.98 -6.43
N SER A 115 -16.99 -17.82 -7.14
CA SER A 115 -16.99 -17.45 -8.57
C SER A 115 -16.46 -16.02 -8.76
N GLN A 116 -16.86 -15.09 -7.89
CA GLN A 116 -16.40 -13.71 -7.87
C GLN A 116 -14.91 -13.63 -7.53
N HIS A 117 -14.45 -14.42 -6.56
CA HIS A 117 -13.03 -14.52 -6.20
C HIS A 117 -12.17 -15.06 -7.34
N GLN A 118 -12.60 -16.14 -8.01
CA GLN A 118 -11.90 -16.68 -9.19
C GLN A 118 -11.88 -15.69 -10.36
N LEU A 119 -13.01 -15.03 -10.62
CA LEU A 119 -13.09 -14.03 -11.68
C LEU A 119 -12.14 -12.86 -11.42
N PHE A 120 -12.06 -12.39 -10.17
CA PHE A 120 -11.11 -11.36 -9.78
C PHE A 120 -9.65 -11.79 -10.06
N LEU A 121 -9.24 -12.98 -9.60
CA LEU A 121 -7.89 -13.48 -9.80
C LEU A 121 -7.54 -13.64 -11.28
N LYS A 122 -8.53 -13.94 -12.13
CA LYS A 122 -8.37 -14.00 -13.59
C LYS A 122 -8.20 -12.61 -14.23
N GLN A 123 -8.92 -11.60 -13.74
CA GLN A 123 -8.97 -10.28 -14.36
C GLN A 123 -7.89 -9.31 -13.88
N VAL A 124 -7.48 -9.41 -12.61
CA VAL A 124 -6.64 -8.38 -11.98
C VAL A 124 -5.30 -8.18 -12.67
N VAL A 125 -4.63 -9.26 -13.10
CA VAL A 125 -3.35 -9.15 -13.82
C VAL A 125 -3.53 -8.45 -15.17
N MET A 126 -4.58 -8.80 -15.93
CA MET A 126 -4.88 -8.14 -17.21
C MET A 126 -5.17 -6.65 -17.02
N LEU A 127 -5.90 -6.27 -15.97
CA LEU A 127 -6.14 -4.88 -15.64
C LEU A 127 -4.83 -4.15 -15.34
N GLU A 128 -3.99 -4.71 -14.46
CA GLU A 128 -2.72 -4.10 -14.07
C GLU A 128 -1.77 -3.95 -15.27
N ASP A 129 -1.72 -4.94 -16.15
CA ASP A 129 -0.91 -4.90 -17.36
C ASP A 129 -1.38 -3.76 -18.28
N MET A 130 -2.69 -3.66 -18.56
CA MET A 130 -3.27 -2.54 -19.34
C MET A 130 -2.94 -1.16 -18.74
N LEU A 131 -2.97 -1.04 -17.41
CA LEU A 131 -2.61 0.22 -16.74
C LEU A 131 -1.12 0.54 -16.93
N THR A 132 -0.25 -0.45 -16.76
CA THR A 132 1.21 -0.23 -16.92
C THR A 132 1.63 0.02 -18.36
N GLU A 133 0.97 -0.61 -19.34
CA GLU A 133 1.18 -0.35 -20.77
C GLU A 133 0.80 1.09 -21.15
N ASP A 134 -0.16 1.68 -20.44
CA ASP A 134 -0.55 3.09 -20.57
C ASP A 134 0.43 4.07 -19.86
N ASP A 135 1.59 3.63 -19.36
CA ASP A 135 2.58 4.45 -18.61
C ASP A 135 2.14 4.86 -17.19
N LEU A 136 1.20 4.11 -16.57
CA LEU A 136 0.94 4.21 -15.13
C LEU A 136 1.95 3.35 -14.36
N THR A 137 2.73 3.96 -13.47
CA THR A 137 3.63 3.22 -12.58
C THR A 137 2.84 2.63 -11.41
N LEU A 138 2.71 1.31 -11.37
CA LEU A 138 2.07 0.58 -10.28
C LEU A 138 3.11 0.04 -9.28
N ILE A 139 2.88 0.30 -7.99
CA ILE A 139 3.65 -0.30 -6.88
C ILE A 139 2.67 -0.97 -5.92
N LYS A 140 2.86 -2.28 -5.67
CA LYS A 140 2.02 -3.08 -4.77
C LYS A 140 2.79 -3.46 -3.52
N PHE A 141 2.48 -2.85 -2.39
CA PHE A 141 3.05 -3.20 -1.09
C PHE A 141 2.20 -4.21 -0.35
N TRP A 142 2.85 -5.21 0.25
CA TRP A 142 2.26 -6.04 1.30
C TRP A 142 3.02 -5.87 2.61
N PHE A 143 2.38 -5.25 3.61
CA PHE A 143 2.94 -5.15 4.96
C PHE A 143 2.68 -6.46 5.72
N SER A 144 3.75 -7.21 5.98
CA SER A 144 3.71 -8.50 6.67
C SER A 144 4.05 -8.34 8.15
N ILE A 145 3.18 -8.84 9.02
CA ILE A 145 3.46 -8.94 10.46
C ILE A 145 3.14 -10.35 10.94
N ASP A 146 3.72 -10.73 12.08
CA ASP A 146 3.47 -12.01 12.73
C ASP A 146 2.19 -11.98 13.57
N ALA A 147 1.64 -13.16 13.88
CA ALA A 147 0.38 -13.29 14.61
C ALA A 147 0.45 -12.66 16.01
N SER A 148 1.59 -12.85 16.68
CA SER A 148 1.88 -12.28 18.00
C SER A 148 1.90 -10.76 17.98
N GLU A 149 2.55 -10.16 16.97
CA GLU A 149 2.60 -8.71 16.79
C GLU A 149 1.22 -8.14 16.43
N GLN A 150 0.44 -8.84 15.59
CA GLN A 150 -0.95 -8.45 15.32
C GLN A 150 -1.78 -8.45 16.61
N LYS A 151 -1.71 -9.52 17.41
CA LYS A 151 -2.42 -9.63 18.69
C LYS A 151 -2.07 -8.47 19.63
N LYS A 152 -0.76 -8.24 19.84
CA LYS A 152 -0.26 -7.13 20.66
C LYS A 152 -0.82 -5.78 20.20
N ARG A 153 -0.80 -5.50 18.89
CA ARG A 153 -1.33 -4.24 18.34
C ARG A 153 -2.84 -4.09 18.51
N LEU A 154 -3.59 -5.19 18.46
CA LEU A 154 -5.03 -5.18 18.73
C LEU A 154 -5.30 -4.88 20.20
N ASP A 155 -4.55 -5.49 21.12
CA ASP A 155 -4.67 -5.23 22.55
C ASP A 155 -4.30 -3.78 22.89
N GLU A 156 -3.22 -3.24 22.32
CA GLU A 156 -2.86 -1.82 22.44
C GLU A 156 -3.98 -0.86 21.94
N ARG A 157 -4.69 -1.23 20.87
CA ARG A 157 -5.79 -0.41 20.34
C ARG A 157 -7.00 -0.41 21.26
N ARG A 158 -7.26 -1.51 21.97
CA ARG A 158 -8.39 -1.62 22.92
C ARG A 158 -8.23 -0.66 24.08
N ILE A 159 -7.01 -0.51 24.59
CA ILE A 159 -6.72 0.33 25.76
C ILE A 159 -6.38 1.78 25.43
N ASN A 160 -6.05 2.10 24.17
CA ASN A 160 -5.67 3.44 23.75
C ASN A 160 -6.86 4.21 23.14
N PRO A 161 -7.43 5.22 23.83
CA PRO A 161 -8.63 5.93 23.36
C PRO A 161 -8.46 6.61 22.00
N LEU A 162 -7.24 7.05 21.64
CA LEU A 162 -6.96 7.67 20.34
C LEU A 162 -6.89 6.65 19.18
N LYS A 163 -6.89 5.35 19.48
CA LYS A 163 -6.79 4.27 18.50
C LYS A 163 -7.98 3.30 18.52
N GLN A 164 -8.88 3.41 19.49
CA GLN A 164 -10.06 2.54 19.60
C GLN A 164 -10.93 2.55 18.34
N TRP A 165 -11.09 3.70 17.70
CA TRP A 165 -11.83 3.83 16.44
C TRP A 165 -11.27 2.98 15.29
N LYS A 166 -10.03 2.49 15.39
CA LYS A 166 -9.38 1.61 14.39
C LYS A 166 -9.75 0.14 14.56
N LEU A 167 -10.57 -0.22 15.54
CA LEU A 167 -11.05 -1.58 15.74
C LEU A 167 -12.32 -1.81 14.91
N SER A 168 -12.38 -2.96 14.24
CA SER A 168 -13.51 -3.41 13.45
C SER A 168 -13.90 -4.84 13.81
N THR A 169 -15.07 -5.27 13.37
CA THR A 169 -15.50 -6.67 13.51
C THR A 169 -14.63 -7.65 12.73
N VAL A 170 -13.96 -7.20 11.67
CA VAL A 170 -13.00 -7.99 10.90
C VAL A 170 -11.75 -8.26 11.74
N ASP A 171 -11.25 -7.25 12.46
CA ASP A 171 -10.04 -7.36 13.29
C ASP A 171 -10.18 -8.45 14.36
N ALA A 172 -11.37 -8.63 14.93
CA ALA A 172 -11.64 -9.66 15.94
C ALA A 172 -11.54 -11.08 15.36
N LYS A 173 -12.06 -11.29 14.14
CA LYS A 173 -12.02 -12.58 13.45
C LYS A 173 -10.68 -12.85 12.75
N ALA A 174 -9.88 -11.82 12.47
CA ALA A 174 -8.61 -11.95 11.76
C ALA A 174 -7.58 -12.81 12.50
N GLN A 175 -7.61 -12.82 13.84
CA GLN A 175 -6.76 -13.68 14.66
C GLN A 175 -7.20 -15.14 14.59
N GLU A 176 -8.50 -15.42 14.68
CA GLU A 176 -9.07 -16.77 14.58
C GLU A 176 -8.83 -17.37 13.18
N LYS A 177 -9.06 -16.58 12.13
CA LYS A 177 -8.92 -16.97 10.72
C LYS A 177 -7.51 -16.78 10.17
N TRP A 178 -6.49 -16.69 11.04
CA TRP A 178 -5.11 -16.36 10.63
C TRP A 178 -4.59 -17.23 9.48
N GLN A 179 -4.83 -18.53 9.55
CA GLN A 179 -4.38 -19.49 8.55
C GLN A 179 -5.11 -19.31 7.22
N GLU A 180 -6.43 -19.07 7.26
CA GLU A 180 -7.25 -18.80 6.07
C GLU A 180 -6.78 -17.53 5.34
N PHE A 181 -6.54 -16.45 6.09
CA PHE A 181 -5.91 -15.23 5.57
C PHE A 181 -4.54 -15.50 4.93
N THR A 182 -3.74 -16.40 5.53
CA THR A 182 -2.42 -16.77 5.01
C THR A 182 -2.55 -17.49 3.67
N THR A 183 -3.45 -18.48 3.59
CA THR A 183 -3.72 -19.24 2.35
C THR A 183 -4.18 -18.33 1.21
N HIS A 184 -5.12 -17.42 1.46
CA HIS A 184 -5.58 -16.48 0.43
C HIS A 184 -4.49 -15.49 0.00
N LYS A 185 -3.67 -15.00 0.93
CA LYS A 185 -2.51 -14.16 0.62
C LYS A 185 -1.49 -14.91 -0.26
N ASP A 186 -1.13 -16.15 0.09
CA ASP A 186 -0.16 -16.92 -0.70
C ASP A 186 -0.70 -17.24 -2.11
N ARG A 187 -2.01 -17.53 -2.22
CA ARG A 187 -2.70 -17.67 -3.51
C ARG A 187 -2.70 -16.36 -4.32
N MET A 188 -2.95 -15.22 -3.67
CA MET A 188 -2.89 -13.90 -4.29
C MET A 188 -1.48 -13.64 -4.85
N PHE A 189 -0.42 -13.84 -4.03
CA PHE A 189 0.95 -13.62 -4.47
C PHE A 189 1.33 -14.49 -5.68
N SER A 190 1.08 -15.79 -5.61
CA SER A 190 1.40 -16.71 -6.70
C SER A 190 0.65 -16.42 -8.01
N ARG A 191 -0.56 -15.85 -7.92
CA ARG A 191 -1.39 -15.56 -9.11
C ARG A 191 -1.20 -14.16 -9.68
N THR A 192 -0.74 -13.21 -8.87
CA THR A 192 -0.78 -11.77 -9.22
C THR A 192 0.57 -11.06 -9.06
N GLY A 193 1.59 -11.72 -8.52
CA GLY A 193 2.97 -11.22 -8.55
C GLY A 193 3.62 -11.60 -9.87
N THR A 194 3.66 -10.67 -10.82
CA THR A 194 4.31 -10.86 -12.13
C THR A 194 5.64 -10.11 -12.19
N PRO A 195 6.53 -10.40 -13.16
CA PRO A 195 7.77 -9.64 -13.32
C PRO A 195 7.54 -8.15 -13.58
N GLN A 196 6.47 -7.83 -14.33
CA GLN A 196 6.04 -6.47 -14.64
C GLN A 196 5.44 -5.77 -13.41
N ASN A 197 4.57 -6.48 -12.69
CA ASN A 197 3.79 -5.98 -11.57
C ASN A 197 4.05 -6.84 -10.31
N PRO A 198 5.26 -6.81 -9.73
CA PRO A 198 5.60 -7.68 -8.61
C PRO A 198 4.96 -7.19 -7.31
N TRP A 199 4.87 -8.10 -6.35
CA TRP A 199 4.55 -7.76 -4.96
C TRP A 199 5.80 -7.37 -4.20
N VAL A 200 5.73 -6.27 -3.46
CA VAL A 200 6.81 -5.79 -2.59
C VAL A 200 6.41 -6.04 -1.14
N ILE A 201 6.98 -7.10 -0.56
CA ILE A 201 6.71 -7.49 0.82
C ILE A 201 7.61 -6.68 1.75
N ILE A 202 6.98 -5.99 2.71
CA ILE A 202 7.66 -5.21 3.75
C ILE A 202 7.47 -5.91 5.09
N LYS A 203 8.56 -6.28 5.77
CA LYS A 203 8.50 -6.76 7.16
C LYS A 203 8.07 -5.62 8.08
N GLY A 204 6.87 -5.74 8.62
CA GLY A 204 6.13 -4.68 9.31
C GLY A 204 6.18 -4.74 10.84
N ASN A 205 6.88 -5.71 11.44
CA ASN A 205 6.93 -5.85 12.90
C ASN A 205 7.51 -4.59 13.56
N ASN A 206 8.62 -4.07 13.02
CA ASN A 206 9.10 -2.73 13.34
C ASN A 206 8.43 -1.70 12.42
N LYS A 207 7.48 -0.92 12.96
CA LYS A 207 6.75 0.10 12.19
C LYS A 207 7.67 1.18 11.65
N HIS A 208 8.73 1.54 12.37
CA HIS A 208 9.60 2.64 12.00
C HIS A 208 10.41 2.26 10.75
N GLU A 209 11.11 1.13 10.82
CA GLU A 209 11.86 0.56 9.70
C GLU A 209 10.97 0.28 8.48
N ALA A 210 9.81 -0.36 8.68
CA ALA A 210 8.90 -0.69 7.59
C ALA A 210 8.48 0.53 6.76
N ARG A 211 8.30 1.69 7.41
CA ARG A 211 7.93 2.94 6.73
C ARG A 211 9.10 3.51 5.94
N LEU A 212 10.29 3.55 6.55
CA LEU A 212 11.50 4.02 5.87
C LEU A 212 11.81 3.15 4.65
N GLU A 213 11.73 1.84 4.79
CA GLU A 213 12.01 0.90 3.70
C GLU A 213 10.97 0.95 2.57
N ALA A 214 9.69 1.15 2.90
CA ALA A 214 8.67 1.38 1.88
C ALA A 214 8.97 2.65 1.08
N MET A 215 9.34 3.76 1.75
CA MET A 215 9.72 5.01 1.08
C MET A 215 10.96 4.84 0.20
N ARG A 216 12.00 4.18 0.75
CA ARG A 216 13.22 3.81 0.01
C ARG A 216 12.91 3.04 -1.26
N TYR A 217 12.02 2.05 -1.19
CA TYR A 217 11.65 1.28 -2.39
C TYR A 217 11.09 2.17 -3.50
N VAL A 218 10.15 3.06 -3.19
CA VAL A 218 9.55 3.96 -4.20
C VAL A 218 10.59 4.93 -4.76
N LEU A 219 11.35 5.58 -3.89
CA LEU A 219 12.39 6.54 -4.29
C LEU A 219 13.50 5.86 -5.09
N ASN A 220 13.87 4.63 -4.75
CA ASN A 220 14.85 3.86 -5.49
C ASN A 220 14.35 3.44 -6.88
N LYS A 221 13.06 3.11 -7.01
CA LYS A 221 12.47 2.64 -8.27
C LYS A 221 12.32 3.73 -9.33
N LEU A 222 12.08 4.99 -8.93
CA LEU A 222 11.75 6.07 -9.87
C LEU A 222 12.98 6.94 -10.23
N PRO A 223 13.09 7.43 -11.49
CA PRO A 223 14.24 8.19 -11.98
C PRO A 223 14.00 9.71 -11.92
N TYR A 224 13.80 10.27 -10.72
CA TYR A 224 13.53 11.70 -10.55
C TYR A 224 14.82 12.52 -10.41
N ASP A 225 14.72 13.83 -10.68
CA ASP A 225 15.86 14.75 -10.63
C ASP A 225 16.44 14.90 -9.22
N ARG A 226 17.77 15.08 -9.14
CA ARG A 226 18.49 15.31 -7.87
C ARG A 226 18.35 14.18 -6.85
N LYS A 227 18.04 12.98 -7.33
CA LYS A 227 17.90 11.77 -6.52
C LYS A 227 19.17 11.48 -5.74
N GLY A 228 19.01 11.31 -4.42
CA GLY A 228 20.10 10.91 -3.52
C GLY A 228 20.99 12.04 -3.04
N GLU A 229 20.79 13.29 -3.47
CA GLU A 229 21.59 14.43 -2.95
C GLU A 229 21.37 14.69 -1.46
N THR A 230 20.34 14.10 -0.83
CA THR A 230 20.21 14.13 0.64
C THR A 230 21.29 13.30 1.35
N GLY A 231 22.04 12.47 0.62
CA GLY A 231 23.06 11.57 1.17
C GLY A 231 22.48 10.33 1.87
N MET A 232 21.14 10.22 1.97
CA MET A 232 20.50 9.09 2.62
C MET A 232 20.43 7.88 1.68
N ARG A 233 20.63 6.68 2.24
CA ARG A 233 20.43 5.41 1.52
C ARG A 233 19.01 5.34 0.96
N LEU A 234 18.91 5.19 -0.36
CA LEU A 234 17.66 4.91 -1.07
C LEU A 234 17.47 3.42 -1.36
N THR A 235 18.55 2.65 -1.51
CA THR A 235 18.46 1.21 -1.74
C THR A 235 17.75 0.51 -0.58
N PRO A 236 16.67 -0.27 -0.82
CA PRO A 236 15.99 -1.00 0.23
C PRO A 236 16.86 -2.09 0.86
N ASP A 237 16.67 -2.33 2.15
CA ASP A 237 17.29 -3.45 2.85
C ASP A 237 16.62 -4.78 2.48
N GLY A 238 17.35 -5.68 1.84
CA GLY A 238 16.84 -7.01 1.44
C GLY A 238 16.41 -7.90 2.61
N LYS A 239 16.81 -7.59 3.85
CA LYS A 239 16.31 -8.28 5.05
C LYS A 239 14.90 -7.84 5.43
N ILE A 240 14.47 -6.65 5.02
CA ILE A 240 13.19 -6.04 5.36
C ILE A 240 12.24 -6.03 4.17
N VAL A 241 12.77 -5.82 2.96
CA VAL A 241 12.04 -5.76 1.70
C VAL A 241 12.34 -6.99 0.87
N THR A 242 11.30 -7.70 0.45
CA THR A 242 11.42 -8.85 -0.46
C THR A 242 10.49 -8.64 -1.65
N ILE A 243 11.00 -8.88 -2.86
CA ILE A 243 10.22 -8.76 -4.09
C ILE A 243 9.76 -10.16 -4.49
N MET A 244 8.45 -10.34 -4.70
CA MET A 244 7.84 -11.58 -5.15
C MET A 244 7.26 -11.39 -6.54
N GLY A 245 7.56 -12.31 -7.45
CA GLY A 245 7.19 -12.21 -8.87
C GLY A 245 8.35 -11.89 -9.80
N GLN A 246 9.56 -11.74 -9.27
CA GLN A 246 10.79 -11.89 -10.04
C GLN A 246 11.22 -13.36 -9.91
N GLY A 247 11.47 -14.01 -11.04
CA GLY A 247 11.76 -15.46 -11.13
C GLY A 247 12.97 -15.90 -10.33
#